data_AF-A0A2V7ZRG1-F1
#
_entry.id   AF-A0A2V7ZRG1-F1
#
_cell.length_a   1.000
_cell.length_b   1.000
_cell.length_c   1.000
_cell.angle_alpha   90.00
_cell.angle_beta   90.00
_cell.angle_gamma   90.00
#
_symmetry.space_group_name_H-M   'P 1'
#
loop_
_entity.id
_entity.type
_entity.pdbx_description
1 polymer ?
#
loop_
_entity_poly.entity_id
_entity_poly.type
_entity_poly.pdbx_seq_one_letter_code
_entity_poly.pdbx_strand_id
1 'polypeptide(L)'
;VFASENEHGQGLIARGAVTSARAAAKKRGLARQTPRVSITVKRTALAKHRLGRSELKPFTKWNDGGPETELNFKFYRQATDKIVGISDVAAAFLNGFF
;
A
#
# COMPACT_ATOMS: atom_id res chain seq x y z
N VAL A 1 -1.11 4.82 2.91
CA VAL A 1 -2.31 4.01 3.22
C VAL A 1 -1.89 2.61 3.62
N PHE A 2 -2.74 1.85 4.30
CA PHE A 2 -2.44 0.51 4.80
C PHE A 2 -3.44 -0.50 4.28
N ALA A 3 -2.94 -1.63 3.76
CA ALA A 3 -3.73 -2.80 3.39
C ALA A 3 -3.31 -3.99 4.25
N SER A 4 -4.26 -4.82 4.62
CA SER A 4 -4.11 -5.88 5.62
C SER A 4 -4.28 -7.28 5.06
N GLU A 5 -4.40 -7.43 3.74
CA GLU A 5 -4.82 -8.70 3.15
C GLU A 5 -3.83 -9.85 3.36
N ASN A 6 -2.52 -9.55 3.36
CA ASN A 6 -1.48 -10.53 3.70
C ASN A 6 -1.51 -10.94 5.19
N GLU A 7 -2.21 -10.19 6.03
CA GLU A 7 -2.40 -10.42 7.47
C GLU A 7 -3.84 -10.88 7.77
N HIS A 8 -4.48 -11.58 6.82
CA HIS A 8 -5.86 -12.08 6.88
C HIS A 8 -6.96 -11.01 6.98
N GLY A 9 -6.63 -9.74 6.73
CA GLY A 9 -7.59 -8.66 6.69
C GLY A 9 -8.31 -8.49 5.34
N GLN A 10 -9.19 -7.49 5.24
CA GLN A 10 -10.10 -7.31 4.09
C GLN A 10 -9.60 -6.26 3.09
N GLY A 11 -8.28 -6.13 2.94
CA GLY A 11 -7.66 -5.10 2.10
C GLY A 11 -7.41 -3.80 2.86
N LEU A 12 -7.76 -2.66 2.27
CA LEU A 12 -7.55 -1.31 2.81
C LEU A 12 -8.16 -1.14 4.21
N ILE A 13 -7.37 -0.65 5.18
CA ILE A 13 -7.82 -0.49 6.58
C ILE A 13 -7.71 0.94 7.11
N ALA A 14 -6.72 1.71 6.67
CA ALA A 14 -6.43 3.02 7.27
C ALA A 14 -5.58 3.91 6.35
N ARG A 15 -5.62 5.21 6.63
CA ARG A 15 -4.64 6.19 6.15
C ARG A 15 -4.03 6.96 7.32
N GLY A 16 -2.85 7.54 7.07
CA GLY A 16 -2.10 8.28 8.06
C GLY A 16 -0.99 9.10 7.42
N ALA A 17 -0.49 10.07 8.18
CA ALA A 17 0.66 10.87 7.80
C ALA A 17 1.93 10.27 8.40
N VAL A 18 2.96 10.09 7.58
CA VAL A 18 4.30 9.72 8.06
C VAL A 18 4.86 10.91 8.82
N THR A 19 5.20 10.68 10.09
CA THR A 19 5.73 11.70 11.02
C THR A 19 7.23 11.53 11.27
N SER A 20 7.76 10.34 11.01
CA SER A 20 9.20 10.08 11.03
C SER A 20 9.53 8.99 10.02
N ALA A 21 10.73 9.07 9.43
CA ALA A 21 11.30 8.04 8.59
C ALA A 21 12.80 7.95 8.89
N ARG A 22 13.30 6.74 9.17
CA ARG A 22 14.71 6.50 9.49
C ARG A 22 15.21 5.27 8.74
N ALA A 23 16.39 5.36 8.15
CA ALA A 23 17.04 4.19 7.57
C ALA A 23 17.26 3.13 8.66
N ALA A 24 16.87 1.89 8.38
CA ALA A 24 17.13 0.77 9.27
C ALA A 24 18.53 0.23 9.04
N ALA A 25 19.22 -0.14 10.13
CA ALA A 25 20.58 -0.67 10.07
C ALA A 25 20.67 -1.93 9.19
N LYS A 26 21.84 -2.12 8.56
CA LYS A 26 22.17 -3.37 7.87
C LYS A 26 22.35 -4.47 8.91
N LYS A 27 21.76 -5.65 8.68
CA LYS A 27 22.03 -6.81 9.55
C LYS A 27 23.45 -7.31 9.27
N ARG A 28 24.20 -7.60 10.33
CA ARG A 28 25.55 -8.20 10.21
C ARG A 28 25.42 -9.58 9.55
N GLY A 29 26.38 -9.92 8.69
CA GLY A 29 26.41 -11.21 7.99
C GLY A 29 25.56 -11.32 6.72
N LEU A 30 24.81 -10.28 6.33
CA LEU A 30 24.13 -10.25 5.03
C LEU A 30 25.04 -9.71 3.93
N ALA A 31 25.33 -10.53 2.92
CA ALA A 31 26.08 -10.10 1.73
C ALA A 31 25.35 -8.99 0.95
N ARG A 32 24.01 -9.03 0.91
CA ARG A 32 23.15 -7.99 0.32
C ARG A 32 21.90 -7.81 1.16
N GLN A 33 21.50 -6.56 1.36
CA GLN A 33 20.25 -6.19 2.03
C GLN A 33 19.53 -5.12 1.20
N THR A 34 18.25 -5.37 0.87
CA THR A 34 17.35 -4.36 0.31
C THR A 34 17.22 -3.18 1.29
N PRO A 35 17.20 -1.92 0.83
CA PRO A 35 16.98 -0.78 1.72
C PRO A 35 15.76 -0.99 2.62
N ARG A 36 15.94 -0.75 3.92
CA ARG A 36 14.88 -0.85 4.91
C ARG A 36 14.72 0.50 5.59
N VAL A 37 13.47 0.84 5.89
CA VAL A 37 13.12 2.09 6.57
C VAL A 37 12.17 1.77 7.71
N SER A 38 12.40 2.40 8.85
CA SER A 38 11.46 2.46 9.96
C SER A 38 10.68 3.75 9.84
N ILE A 39 9.34 3.67 9.83
CA ILE A 39 8.47 4.84 9.78
C ILE A 39 7.58 4.90 11.02
N THR A 40 7.28 6.11 11.48
CA THR A 40 6.20 6.36 12.44
C THR A 40 5.06 7.02 11.71
N VAL A 41 3.86 6.43 11.80
CA VAL A 41 2.68 6.97 11.11
C VAL A 41 1.63 7.40 12.13
N LYS A 42 1.22 8.66 12.05
CA LYS A 42 0.03 9.15 12.76
C LYS A 42 -1.19 8.78 11.93
N ARG A 43 -2.00 7.83 12.40
CA ARG A 43 -3.27 7.46 11.74
C ARG A 43 -4.22 8.66 11.71
N THR A 44 -4.83 8.91 10.56
CA THR A 44 -5.74 10.06 10.34
C THR A 44 -7.16 9.63 9.98
N ALA A 45 -7.37 8.45 9.39
CA ALA A 45 -8.70 7.90 9.16
C ALA A 45 -8.67 6.36 9.04
N LEU A 46 -9.83 5.75 9.27
CA LEU A 46 -10.12 4.34 9.00
C LEU A 46 -10.89 4.21 7.68
N ALA A 47 -10.73 3.09 6.98
CA ALA A 47 -11.48 2.82 5.77
C ALA A 47 -12.98 2.66 6.09
N LYS A 48 -13.84 3.35 5.34
CA LYS A 48 -15.31 3.27 5.41
C LYS A 48 -15.88 2.18 4.51
N HIS A 49 -15.14 1.84 3.44
CA HIS A 49 -15.52 0.84 2.45
C HIS A 49 -14.37 -0.16 2.26
N ARG A 50 -14.73 -1.41 1.94
CA ARG A 50 -13.75 -2.45 1.64
C ARG A 50 -13.08 -2.16 0.30
N LEU A 51 -11.78 -2.43 0.23
CA LEU A 51 -11.01 -2.41 -1.01
C LEU A 51 -9.88 -3.43 -0.87
N GLY A 52 -10.20 -4.68 -1.16
CA GLY A 52 -9.26 -5.80 -1.18
C GLY A 52 -9.19 -6.45 -2.56
N ARG A 53 -8.62 -7.64 -2.62
CA ARG A 53 -8.48 -8.42 -3.86
C ARG A 53 -9.81 -8.74 -4.51
N SER A 54 -10.88 -8.97 -3.75
CA SER A 54 -12.22 -9.19 -4.32
C SER A 54 -12.65 -8.02 -5.19
N GLU A 55 -12.42 -6.79 -4.73
CA GLU A 55 -12.77 -5.57 -5.42
C GLU A 55 -11.76 -5.24 -6.53
N LEU A 56 -10.46 -5.50 -6.32
CA LEU A 56 -9.41 -5.09 -7.25
C LEU A 56 -9.08 -6.10 -8.36
N LYS A 57 -9.30 -7.40 -8.14
CA LYS A 57 -8.96 -8.47 -9.09
C LYS A 57 -9.62 -8.31 -10.48
N PRO A 58 -10.87 -7.81 -10.61
CA PRO A 58 -11.50 -7.62 -11.92
C PRO A 58 -10.80 -6.57 -12.82
N PHE A 59 -10.05 -5.64 -12.24
CA PHE A 59 -9.39 -4.56 -12.98
C PHE A 59 -8.08 -5.04 -13.64
N THR A 60 -8.21 -5.71 -14.79
CA THR A 60 -7.07 -6.28 -15.53
C THR A 60 -6.87 -5.69 -16.91
N LYS A 61 -7.51 -4.55 -17.22
CA LYS A 61 -7.27 -3.82 -18.46
C LYS A 61 -5.96 -3.05 -18.36
N TRP A 62 -4.84 -3.78 -18.45
CA TRP A 62 -3.52 -3.20 -18.30
C TRP A 62 -3.30 -2.05 -19.29
N ASN A 63 -2.62 -0.99 -18.83
CA ASN A 63 -2.38 0.27 -19.56
C ASN A 63 -3.62 1.14 -19.80
N ASP A 64 -4.72 0.92 -19.08
CA ASP A 64 -5.89 1.81 -19.10
C ASP A 64 -5.66 3.15 -18.36
N GLY A 65 -4.58 3.26 -17.59
CA GLY A 65 -4.28 4.42 -16.74
C GLY A 65 -5.23 4.55 -15.54
N GLY A 66 -6.07 3.54 -15.29
CA GLY A 66 -7.07 3.55 -14.23
C GLY A 66 -6.44 3.39 -12.85
N PRO A 67 -6.91 4.14 -11.83
CA PRO A 67 -6.40 4.01 -10.48
C PRO A 67 -6.62 2.61 -9.91
N GLU A 68 -7.73 1.94 -10.24
CA GLU A 68 -8.02 0.59 -9.78
C GLU A 68 -7.06 -0.45 -10.35
N THR A 69 -6.68 -0.31 -11.62
CA THR A 69 -5.70 -1.18 -12.29
C THR A 69 -4.31 -1.00 -11.67
N GLU A 70 -3.91 0.23 -11.34
CA GLU A 70 -2.68 0.51 -10.59
C GLU A 70 -2.72 -0.13 -9.19
N LEU A 71 -3.82 0.02 -8.46
CA LEU A 71 -3.99 -0.51 -7.11
C LEU A 71 -4.05 -2.04 -7.12
N ASN A 72 -4.70 -2.66 -8.11
CA ASN A 72 -4.64 -4.11 -8.31
C ASN A 72 -3.19 -4.58 -8.49
N PHE A 73 -2.41 -3.87 -9.30
CA PHE A 73 -1.00 -4.19 -9.48
C PHE A 73 -0.20 -4.06 -8.18
N LYS A 74 -0.37 -2.95 -7.45
CA LYS A 74 0.43 -2.61 -6.27
C LYS A 74 0.04 -3.37 -5.00
N PHE A 75 -1.26 -3.48 -4.71
CA PHE A 75 -1.76 -4.10 -3.48
C PHE A 75 -1.90 -5.60 -3.58
N TYR A 76 -2.07 -6.15 -4.79
CA TYR A 76 -2.32 -7.57 -4.97
C TYR A 76 -1.21 -8.27 -5.76
N ARG A 77 -0.91 -7.85 -7.00
CA ARG A 77 0.10 -8.56 -7.82
C ARG A 77 1.53 -8.40 -7.31
N GLN A 78 1.81 -7.30 -6.61
CA GLN A 78 3.09 -7.07 -5.95
C GLN A 78 2.97 -7.06 -4.41
N ALA A 79 1.95 -7.71 -3.85
CA ALA A 79 1.66 -7.74 -2.42
C ALA A 79 2.83 -8.32 -1.61
N THR A 80 3.69 -7.43 -1.13
CA THR A 80 4.86 -7.72 -0.30
C THR A 80 4.90 -6.65 0.79
N ASP A 81 5.62 -6.89 1.88
CA ASP A 81 5.80 -5.91 2.95
C ASP A 81 6.74 -4.80 2.51
N LYS A 82 6.20 -3.87 1.73
CA LYS A 82 6.95 -2.78 1.12
C LYS A 82 6.18 -1.46 1.16
N ILE A 83 6.94 -0.38 1.04
CA ILE A 83 6.41 0.96 0.80
C ILE A 83 6.53 1.22 -0.70
N VAL A 84 5.41 1.61 -1.33
CA VAL A 84 5.35 1.97 -2.74
C VAL A 84 4.73 3.35 -2.90
N GLY A 85 5.22 4.10 -3.90
CA GLY A 85 4.51 5.29 -4.37
C GLY A 85 3.25 4.90 -5.12
N ILE A 86 2.25 5.77 -5.12
CA ILE A 86 1.04 5.70 -5.94
C ILE A 86 0.90 6.98 -6.77
N SER A 87 0.18 6.94 -7.88
CA SER A 87 -0.12 8.14 -8.66
C SER A 87 -1.08 9.06 -7.90
N ASP A 88 -1.14 10.34 -8.30
CA ASP A 88 -2.11 11.30 -7.75
C ASP A 88 -3.55 10.88 -8.05
N VAL A 89 -3.81 10.27 -9.22
CA VAL A 89 -5.12 9.73 -9.58
C VAL A 89 -5.53 8.59 -8.65
N ALA A 90 -4.61 7.67 -8.35
CA ALA A 90 -4.84 6.61 -7.37
C ALA A 90 -5.03 7.15 -5.95
N ALA A 91 -4.30 8.20 -5.57
CA ALA A 91 -4.48 8.87 -4.29
C ALA A 91 -5.86 9.55 -4.18
N ALA A 92 -6.31 10.22 -5.24
CA ALA A 92 -7.63 10.84 -5.32
C ALA A 92 -8.76 9.80 -5.23
N PHE A 93 -8.62 8.68 -5.95
CA PHE A 93 -9.55 7.55 -5.85
C PHE A 93 -9.63 6.99 -4.42
N LEU A 94 -8.49 6.76 -3.78
CA LEU A 94 -8.44 6.25 -2.40
C LEU A 94 -9.06 7.21 -1.37
N ASN A 95 -9.10 8.52 -1.63
CA ASN A 95 -9.75 9.46 -0.72
C ASN A 95 -11.25 9.18 -0.55
N GLY A 96 -11.91 8.58 -1.54
CA GLY A 96 -13.32 8.17 -1.43
C GLY A 96 -13.58 7.02 -0.44
N PHE A 97 -12.53 6.36 0.04
CA PHE A 97 -12.64 5.23 0.98
C PHE A 97 -12.45 5.63 2.44
N PHE A 98 -12.17 6.90 2.76
CA PHE A 98 -11.86 7.38 4.11
C PHE A 98 -12.75 8.53 4.58
#